data_AF-A0A915DI92-F1
#
_entry.id   AF-A0A915DI92-F1
#
_cell.length_a   1.000
_cell.length_b   1.000
_cell.length_c   1.000
_cell.angle_alpha   90.00
_cell.angle_beta   90.00
_cell.angle_gamma   90.00
#
_symmetry.space_group_name_H-M   'P 1'
#
loop_
_entity.id
_entity.type
_entity.pdbx_description
1 polymer ?
#
loop_
_entity_poly.entity_id
_entity_poly.type
_entity_poly.pdbx_seq_one_letter_code
_entity_poly.pdbx_strand_id
1 'polypeptide(L)'
;MTHLLYLKASMREGKAMANRQQQVVRNRRQNRCSSSACGGGHSEISCCVKYTVFGFNVIFWIIGFLLLSVGVWAHNEKYNPDSQVSHISKFYLNPAWLLIIIGVVTFTLGFSGCVGALRENTCFLAIYSSLLGLLLLAEAVIVIVAILSKDWIETELKVKFNDMVVLYRDDVDLQSLIDWMQTDWKCCGINKADDWEMNIYFNSTSQEIKSVEAGGVPFSCCLPKYKYRSEGLPNSNCGHGVRVKELRKAMHDIIYVEGCFPKALQWLNSNFVYVGTAIFVVAVIQFLGICFAQDLRSDIFAQRSKWNRRCCERSLPSHFSDAFQQYLLDEIELKDEEKVELRWRRFSYQIFVFFVIIVGVPVWYYTTTPTVLLFLILMINSMTESRSYSENLFPCKLLTRREGQMCGAK
;
A
#
# COMPACT_ATOMS: atom_id res chain seq x y z
N MET A 1 81.59 41.22 -19.93
CA MET A 1 81.02 40.15 -20.79
C MET A 1 80.57 38.92 -19.97
N THR A 2 81.36 38.49 -18.98
CA THR A 2 81.07 37.37 -18.06
C THR A 2 79.80 37.52 -17.23
N HIS A 3 79.50 38.71 -16.68
CA HIS A 3 78.26 38.96 -15.93
C HIS A 3 76.98 38.82 -16.77
N LEU A 4 77.06 39.19 -18.04
CA LEU A 4 75.93 39.14 -18.99
C LEU A 4 75.65 37.70 -19.44
N LEU A 5 76.69 36.85 -19.51
CA LEU A 5 76.55 35.41 -19.77
C LEU A 5 75.95 34.69 -18.56
N TYR A 6 76.33 35.06 -17.33
CA TYR A 6 75.78 34.47 -16.11
C TYR A 6 74.29 34.79 -15.93
N LEU A 7 73.87 36.04 -16.17
CA LEU A 7 72.46 36.44 -16.17
C LEU A 7 71.65 35.71 -17.25
N LYS A 8 72.23 35.50 -18.44
CA LYS A 8 71.57 34.72 -19.51
C LYS A 8 71.42 33.24 -19.16
N ALA A 9 72.39 32.65 -18.46
CA ALA A 9 72.32 31.27 -17.99
C ALA A 9 71.25 31.11 -16.89
N SER A 10 71.26 31.99 -15.89
CA SER A 10 70.28 31.98 -14.79
C SER A 10 68.84 32.21 -15.29
N MET A 11 68.63 33.11 -16.26
CA MET A 11 67.31 33.30 -16.88
C MET A 11 66.85 32.12 -17.74
N ARG A 12 67.77 31.35 -18.35
CA ARG A 12 67.42 30.13 -19.08
C ARG A 12 67.01 29.01 -18.13
N GLU A 13 67.69 28.87 -17.00
CA GLU A 13 67.34 27.89 -15.96
C GLU A 13 66.00 28.22 -15.30
N GLY A 14 65.73 29.49 -15.01
CA GLY A 14 64.43 29.93 -14.48
C GLY A 14 63.26 29.61 -15.44
N LYS A 15 63.45 29.85 -16.75
CA LYS A 15 62.45 29.49 -17.77
C LYS A 15 62.29 27.97 -17.92
N ALA A 16 63.37 27.20 -17.77
CA ALA A 16 63.32 25.74 -17.83
C ALA A 16 62.58 25.13 -16.62
N MET A 17 62.75 25.69 -15.41
CA MET A 17 62.02 25.25 -14.23
C MET A 17 60.53 25.62 -14.30
N ALA A 18 60.18 26.81 -14.79
CA ALA A 18 58.79 27.23 -15.00
C ALA A 18 58.05 26.32 -16.00
N ASN A 19 58.71 25.95 -17.11
CA ASN A 19 58.15 25.00 -18.08
C ASN A 19 57.96 23.60 -17.47
N ARG A 20 58.91 23.11 -16.66
CA ARG A 20 58.75 21.80 -15.98
C ARG A 20 57.59 21.79 -15.00
N GLN A 21 57.40 22.86 -14.22
CA GLN A 21 56.24 22.96 -13.32
C GLN A 21 54.92 23.06 -14.08
N GLN A 22 54.84 23.85 -15.15
CA GLN A 22 53.65 23.90 -16.00
C GLN A 22 53.35 22.55 -16.65
N GLN A 23 54.37 21.79 -17.07
CA GLN A 23 54.19 20.49 -17.69
C GLN A 23 53.75 19.40 -16.69
N VAL A 24 54.21 19.45 -15.43
CA VAL A 24 53.72 18.58 -14.34
C VAL A 24 52.27 18.89 -13.98
N VAL A 25 51.88 20.17 -13.93
CA VAL A 25 50.49 20.58 -13.68
C VAL A 25 49.58 20.18 -14.86
N ARG A 26 50.06 20.31 -16.10
CA ARG A 26 49.32 19.90 -17.32
C ARG A 26 49.15 18.38 -17.38
N ASN A 27 50.18 17.60 -17.06
CA ASN A 27 50.10 16.14 -16.96
C ASN A 27 49.17 15.69 -15.81
N ARG A 28 49.17 16.37 -14.65
CA ARG A 28 48.21 16.09 -13.57
C ARG A 28 46.77 16.42 -13.96
N ARG A 29 46.51 17.47 -14.76
CA ARG A 29 45.18 17.78 -15.32
C ARG A 29 44.76 16.76 -16.39
N GLN A 30 45.69 16.29 -17.22
CA GLN A 30 45.42 15.36 -18.31
C GLN A 30 45.19 13.92 -17.83
N ASN A 31 45.85 13.50 -16.74
CA ASN A 31 45.54 12.24 -16.05
C ASN A 31 44.20 12.31 -15.28
N ARG A 32 43.81 13.51 -14.79
CA ARG A 32 42.49 13.73 -14.15
C ARG A 32 41.35 13.73 -15.18
N CYS A 33 41.59 14.17 -16.42
CA CYS A 33 40.61 14.04 -17.52
C CYS A 33 40.59 12.65 -18.18
N SER A 34 41.71 11.91 -18.19
CA SER A 34 41.73 10.53 -18.73
C SER A 34 41.01 9.53 -17.83
N SER A 35 40.90 9.81 -16.53
CA SER A 35 40.05 9.01 -15.62
C SER A 35 38.55 9.31 -15.76
N SER A 36 38.16 10.28 -16.59
CA SER A 36 36.76 10.66 -16.85
C SER A 36 36.24 10.25 -18.24
N ALA A 37 37.00 9.46 -19.00
CA ALA A 37 36.56 8.91 -20.28
C ALA A 37 36.67 7.37 -20.26
N CYS A 38 35.50 6.71 -20.29
CA CYS A 38 35.31 5.26 -20.40
C CYS A 38 35.77 4.40 -19.21
N GLY A 39 34.97 4.45 -18.15
CA GLY A 39 34.70 3.28 -17.32
C GLY A 39 33.21 3.28 -17.07
N GLY A 40 32.45 2.56 -17.89
CA GLY A 40 31.03 2.30 -17.63
C GLY A 40 30.94 1.64 -16.27
N GLY A 41 30.65 2.45 -15.26
CA GLY A 41 30.29 1.97 -13.94
C GLY A 41 28.98 1.23 -14.13
N HIS A 42 29.09 -0.09 -14.26
CA HIS A 42 27.99 -1.02 -14.06
C HIS A 42 27.20 -0.48 -12.87
N SER A 43 25.97 -0.03 -13.11
CA SER A 43 25.09 0.25 -12.01
C SER A 43 25.04 -1.04 -11.19
N GLU A 44 25.48 -1.01 -9.94
CA GLU A 44 25.36 -2.13 -8.98
C GLU A 44 23.89 -2.46 -8.64
N ILE A 45 22.95 -1.98 -9.46
CA ILE A 45 21.54 -2.30 -9.44
C ILE A 45 21.34 -3.25 -10.62
N SER A 46 21.06 -4.53 -10.35
CA SER A 46 20.72 -5.49 -11.41
C SER A 46 19.58 -4.92 -12.24
N CYS A 47 19.89 -4.59 -13.49
CA CYS A 47 18.96 -4.07 -14.49
C CYS A 47 17.64 -4.85 -14.49
N CYS A 48 17.74 -6.18 -14.37
CA CYS A 48 16.61 -7.10 -14.24
C CYS A 48 15.68 -6.77 -13.07
N VAL A 49 16.19 -6.44 -11.88
CA VAL A 49 15.37 -6.11 -10.69
C VAL A 49 14.61 -4.80 -10.91
N LYS A 50 15.27 -3.77 -11.45
CA LYS A 50 14.63 -2.47 -11.75
C LYS A 50 13.46 -2.62 -12.73
N TYR A 51 13.66 -3.35 -13.82
CA TYR A 51 12.62 -3.58 -14.83
C TYR A 51 11.53 -4.55 -14.36
N THR A 52 11.87 -5.52 -13.50
CA THR A 52 10.89 -6.43 -12.91
C THR A 52 9.96 -5.72 -11.94
N VAL A 53 10.51 -4.91 -11.02
CA VAL A 53 9.72 -4.09 -10.07
C VAL A 53 8.87 -3.07 -10.82
N PHE A 54 9.41 -2.46 -11.88
CA PHE A 54 8.64 -1.57 -12.74
C PHE A 54 7.49 -2.31 -13.44
N GLY A 55 7.77 -3.44 -14.09
CA GLY A 55 6.77 -4.23 -14.82
C GLY A 55 5.61 -4.69 -13.94
N PHE A 56 5.90 -5.25 -12.76
CA PHE A 56 4.84 -5.68 -11.83
C PHE A 56 3.99 -4.50 -11.33
N ASN A 57 4.61 -3.35 -11.02
CA ASN A 57 3.85 -2.18 -10.57
C ASN A 57 2.99 -1.56 -11.69
N VAL A 58 3.41 -1.65 -12.95
CA VAL A 58 2.59 -1.20 -14.10
C VAL A 58 1.32 -2.06 -14.22
N ILE A 59 1.43 -3.38 -14.04
CA ILE A 59 0.29 -4.28 -14.06
C ILE A 59 -0.70 -3.91 -12.94
N PHE A 60 -0.22 -3.75 -11.70
CA PHE A 60 -1.08 -3.33 -10.59
C PHE A 60 -1.71 -1.95 -10.80
N TRP A 61 -0.98 -1.03 -11.43
CA TRP A 61 -1.49 0.29 -11.76
C TRP A 61 -2.65 0.23 -12.77
N ILE A 62 -2.51 -0.56 -13.84
CA ILE A 62 -3.58 -0.78 -14.83
C ILE A 62 -4.79 -1.47 -14.19
N ILE A 63 -4.56 -2.51 -13.38
CA ILE A 63 -5.65 -3.20 -12.65
C ILE A 63 -6.39 -2.22 -11.75
N GLY A 64 -5.66 -1.39 -10.97
CA GLY A 64 -6.28 -0.38 -10.11
C GLY A 64 -7.10 0.64 -10.89
N PHE A 65 -6.61 1.09 -12.05
CA PHE A 65 -7.35 2.00 -12.92
C PHE A 65 -8.64 1.37 -13.49
N LEU A 66 -8.59 0.09 -13.88
CA LEU A 66 -9.77 -0.64 -14.35
C LEU A 66 -10.80 -0.82 -13.23
N LEU A 67 -10.37 -1.22 -12.03
CA LEU A 67 -11.24 -1.35 -10.87
C LEU A 67 -11.90 -0.03 -10.49
N LEU A 68 -11.16 1.08 -10.52
CA LEU A 68 -11.71 2.42 -10.31
C LEU A 68 -12.75 2.79 -11.36
N SER A 69 -12.44 2.53 -12.63
CA SER A 69 -13.32 2.87 -13.74
C SER A 69 -14.64 2.10 -13.65
N VAL A 70 -14.58 0.79 -13.38
CA VAL A 70 -15.77 -0.06 -13.17
C VAL A 70 -16.53 0.35 -11.91
N GLY A 71 -15.83 0.62 -10.81
CA GLY A 71 -16.45 1.03 -9.54
C GLY A 71 -17.20 2.37 -9.65
N VAL A 72 -16.58 3.37 -10.29
CA VAL A 72 -17.22 4.68 -10.53
C VAL A 72 -18.38 4.56 -11.50
N TRP A 73 -18.22 3.77 -12.58
CA TRP A 73 -19.32 3.52 -13.52
C TRP A 73 -20.51 2.84 -12.83
N ALA A 74 -20.27 1.78 -12.05
CA ALA A 74 -21.31 1.08 -11.29
C ALA A 74 -21.97 1.98 -10.23
N HIS A 75 -21.20 2.85 -9.57
CA HIS A 75 -21.75 3.81 -8.61
C HIS A 75 -22.65 4.86 -9.30
N ASN A 76 -22.24 5.37 -10.46
CA ASN A 76 -22.98 6.38 -11.20
C ASN A 76 -24.28 5.81 -11.80
N GLU A 77 -24.25 4.59 -12.32
CA GLU A 77 -25.46 3.92 -12.83
C GLU A 77 -26.50 3.72 -11.73
N LYS A 78 -26.04 3.48 -10.49
CA LYS A 78 -26.89 3.33 -9.31
C LYS A 78 -27.41 4.66 -8.75
N TYR A 79 -26.85 5.79 -9.16
CA TYR A 79 -27.21 7.11 -8.64
C TYR A 79 -28.54 7.61 -9.24
N ASN A 80 -29.65 7.18 -8.64
CA ASN A 80 -30.97 7.77 -8.88
C ASN A 80 -31.26 8.88 -7.84
N PRO A 81 -31.62 10.11 -8.26
CA PRO A 81 -31.83 11.24 -7.35
C PRO A 81 -33.04 11.11 -6.41
N ASP A 82 -33.93 10.13 -6.61
CA ASP A 82 -35.18 9.97 -5.85
C ASP A 82 -35.04 9.10 -4.57
N SER A 83 -33.91 8.40 -4.35
CA SER A 83 -33.72 7.48 -3.21
C SER A 83 -32.78 8.02 -2.14
N GLN A 84 -32.80 9.33 -1.90
CA GLN A 84 -31.76 10.05 -1.14
C GLN A 84 -31.82 9.87 0.40
N VAL A 85 -32.84 9.23 0.97
CA VAL A 85 -33.14 9.35 2.42
C VAL A 85 -32.81 8.10 3.25
N SER A 86 -32.61 6.92 2.66
CA SER A 86 -32.44 5.65 3.42
C SER A 86 -31.02 5.05 3.42
N HIS A 87 -30.08 5.57 2.63
CA HIS A 87 -28.83 4.86 2.30
C HIS A 87 -27.58 5.19 3.14
N ILE A 88 -27.62 6.17 4.05
CA ILE A 88 -26.42 6.57 4.81
C ILE A 88 -25.95 5.45 5.77
N SER A 89 -26.87 4.59 6.23
CA SER A 89 -26.56 3.56 7.23
C SER A 89 -26.00 2.25 6.64
N LYS A 90 -25.94 2.08 5.31
CA LYS A 90 -25.62 0.77 4.68
C LYS A 90 -24.57 0.84 3.56
N PHE A 91 -23.67 1.81 3.65
CA PHE A 91 -22.55 1.98 2.72
C PHE A 91 -21.71 0.70 2.52
N TYR A 92 -21.54 -0.10 3.59
CA TYR A 92 -20.73 -1.31 3.60
C TYR A 92 -21.30 -2.49 2.81
N LEU A 93 -22.61 -2.50 2.50
CA LEU A 93 -23.25 -3.55 1.70
C LEU A 93 -23.22 -3.26 0.20
N ASN A 94 -22.79 -2.07 -0.22
CA ASN A 94 -22.75 -1.71 -1.63
C ASN A 94 -21.43 -2.18 -2.28
N PRO A 95 -21.46 -3.17 -3.20
CA PRO A 95 -20.25 -3.70 -3.83
C PRO A 95 -19.48 -2.65 -4.64
N ALA A 96 -20.15 -1.63 -5.19
CA ALA A 96 -19.50 -0.59 -5.98
C ALA A 96 -18.51 0.24 -5.14
N TRP A 97 -18.85 0.55 -3.88
CA TRP A 97 -17.96 1.29 -2.98
C TRP A 97 -16.73 0.48 -2.59
N LEU A 98 -16.86 -0.83 -2.39
CA LEU A 98 -15.72 -1.71 -2.15
C LEU A 98 -14.76 -1.72 -3.35
N LEU A 99 -15.28 -1.82 -4.58
CA LEU A 99 -14.47 -1.76 -5.80
C LEU A 99 -13.73 -0.42 -5.93
N ILE A 100 -14.39 0.70 -5.61
CA ILE A 100 -13.75 2.03 -5.61
C ILE A 100 -12.61 2.08 -4.59
N ILE A 101 -12.84 1.67 -3.34
CA ILE A 101 -11.82 1.73 -2.28
C ILE A 101 -10.59 0.87 -2.64
N ILE A 102 -10.82 -0.38 -3.07
CA ILE A 102 -9.74 -1.28 -3.49
C ILE A 102 -9.01 -0.71 -4.72
N GLY A 103 -9.75 -0.15 -5.67
CA GLY A 103 -9.20 0.52 -6.85
C GLY A 103 -8.30 1.72 -6.50
N VAL A 104 -8.71 2.59 -5.57
CA VAL A 104 -7.91 3.76 -5.17
C VAL A 104 -6.59 3.31 -4.54
N VAL A 105 -6.64 2.33 -3.63
CA VAL A 105 -5.46 1.82 -2.93
C VAL A 105 -4.48 1.19 -3.93
N THR A 106 -4.97 0.29 -4.78
CA THR A 106 -4.14 -0.41 -5.78
C THR A 106 -3.58 0.54 -6.85
N PHE A 107 -4.36 1.52 -7.31
CA PHE A 107 -3.90 2.56 -8.24
C PHE A 107 -2.78 3.40 -7.61
N THR A 108 -2.94 3.85 -6.37
CA THR A 108 -1.95 4.68 -5.67
C THR A 108 -0.65 3.93 -5.42
N LEU A 109 -0.73 2.64 -5.05
CA LEU A 109 0.42 1.76 -4.92
C LEU A 109 1.15 1.58 -6.25
N GLY A 110 0.44 1.21 -7.31
CA GLY A 110 1.03 1.03 -8.64
C GLY A 110 1.66 2.31 -9.17
N PHE A 111 0.98 3.46 -9.03
CA PHE A 111 1.48 4.77 -9.46
C PHE A 111 2.74 5.17 -8.70
N SER A 112 2.74 5.09 -7.37
CA SER A 112 3.89 5.46 -6.54
C SER A 112 5.09 4.54 -6.77
N GLY A 113 4.87 3.23 -6.94
CA GLY A 113 5.92 2.26 -7.28
C GLY A 113 6.53 2.52 -8.66
N CYS A 114 5.71 2.75 -9.69
CA CYS A 114 6.19 3.05 -11.04
C CYS A 114 6.97 4.37 -11.11
N VAL A 115 6.39 5.46 -10.61
CA VAL A 115 7.03 6.80 -10.64
C VAL A 115 8.27 6.82 -9.75
N GLY A 116 8.22 6.17 -8.58
CA GLY A 116 9.37 6.04 -7.68
C GLY A 116 10.55 5.35 -8.34
N ALA A 117 10.31 4.23 -9.04
CA ALA A 117 11.35 3.49 -9.74
C ALA A 117 11.88 4.19 -11.00
N LEU A 118 11.01 4.81 -11.81
CA LEU A 118 11.39 5.47 -13.06
C LEU A 118 12.09 6.81 -12.84
N ARG A 119 11.57 7.63 -11.92
CA ARG A 119 12.10 8.98 -11.64
C ARG A 119 13.20 8.98 -10.58
N GLU A 120 13.55 7.81 -10.05
CA GLU A 120 14.52 7.65 -8.96
C GLU A 120 14.19 8.61 -7.79
N ASN A 121 12.89 8.79 -7.54
CA ASN A 121 12.39 9.75 -6.57
C ASN A 121 12.17 9.07 -5.22
N THR A 122 13.06 9.36 -4.28
CA THR A 122 13.06 8.77 -2.93
C THR A 122 11.80 9.08 -2.11
N CYS A 123 11.05 10.14 -2.45
CA CYS A 123 9.77 10.45 -1.80
C CYS A 123 8.67 9.47 -2.23
N PHE A 124 8.50 9.24 -3.54
CA PHE A 124 7.52 8.28 -4.06
C PHE A 124 7.82 6.85 -3.63
N LEU A 125 9.11 6.48 -3.60
CA LEU A 125 9.55 5.17 -3.13
C LEU A 125 9.34 4.97 -1.62
N ALA A 126 9.47 6.05 -0.83
CA ALA A 126 9.10 6.05 0.58
C ALA A 126 7.59 5.86 0.75
N ILE A 127 6.75 6.59 0.00
CA ILE A 127 5.29 6.45 0.05
C ILE A 127 4.87 5.01 -0.31
N TYR A 128 5.41 4.47 -1.41
CA TYR A 128 5.13 3.10 -1.85
C TYR A 128 5.42 2.07 -0.77
N SER A 129 6.63 2.09 -0.20
CA SER A 129 7.01 1.14 0.85
C SER A 129 6.27 1.36 2.18
N SER A 130 5.87 2.61 2.48
CA SER A 130 5.01 2.91 3.63
C SER A 130 3.63 2.29 3.48
N LEU A 131 3.01 2.43 2.30
CA LEU A 131 1.69 1.89 2.02
C LEU A 131 1.69 0.36 2.04
N LEU A 132 2.71 -0.28 1.46
CA LEU A 132 2.89 -1.74 1.57
C LEU A 132 3.06 -2.19 3.03
N GLY A 133 3.85 -1.46 3.82
CA GLY A 133 4.01 -1.74 5.24
C GLY A 133 2.68 -1.63 6.02
N LEU A 134 1.88 -0.60 5.75
CA LEU A 134 0.56 -0.43 6.36
C LEU A 134 -0.41 -1.56 5.99
N LEU A 135 -0.39 -2.02 4.73
CA LEU A 135 -1.21 -3.16 4.29
C LEU A 135 -0.79 -4.47 4.97
N LEU A 136 0.51 -4.73 5.05
CA LEU A 136 1.04 -5.93 5.73
C LEU A 136 0.64 -5.95 7.21
N LEU A 137 0.68 -4.79 7.87
CA LEU A 137 0.25 -4.66 9.26
C LEU A 137 -1.27 -4.84 9.41
N ALA A 138 -2.07 -4.25 8.51
CA ALA A 138 -3.51 -4.45 8.53
C ALA A 138 -3.88 -5.94 8.34
N GLU A 139 -3.20 -6.63 7.42
CA GLU A 139 -3.36 -8.07 7.18
C GLU A 139 -3.00 -8.89 8.43
N ALA A 140 -1.87 -8.58 9.08
CA ALA A 140 -1.48 -9.23 10.33
C ALA A 140 -2.52 -9.03 11.45
N VAL A 141 -3.05 -7.81 11.60
CA VAL A 141 -4.10 -7.51 12.59
C VAL A 141 -5.37 -8.28 12.29
N ILE A 142 -5.81 -8.32 11.03
CA ILE A 142 -6.99 -9.09 10.60
C ILE A 142 -6.81 -10.58 10.95
N VAL A 143 -5.65 -11.16 10.66
CA VAL A 143 -5.35 -12.56 10.97
C VAL A 143 -5.35 -12.82 12.48
N ILE A 144 -4.72 -11.95 13.28
CA ILE A 144 -4.70 -12.09 14.74
C ILE A 144 -6.12 -12.01 15.33
N VAL A 145 -6.91 -11.02 14.91
CA VAL A 145 -8.29 -10.86 15.36
C VAL A 145 -9.15 -12.05 14.92
N ALA A 146 -8.98 -12.54 13.70
CA ALA A 146 -9.70 -13.72 13.20
C ALA A 146 -9.44 -14.97 14.04
N ILE A 147 -8.23 -15.14 14.55
CA ILE A 147 -7.86 -16.28 15.40
C ILE A 147 -8.35 -16.09 16.84
N LEU A 148 -8.18 -14.90 17.42
CA LEU A 148 -8.50 -14.64 18.83
C LEU A 148 -10.00 -14.44 19.10
N SER A 149 -10.72 -13.85 18.16
CA SER A 149 -12.10 -13.37 18.35
C SER A 149 -13.09 -14.04 17.41
N LYS A 150 -12.90 -15.34 17.15
CA LYS A 150 -13.73 -16.10 16.21
C LYS A 150 -15.23 -15.98 16.52
N ASP A 151 -15.63 -16.20 17.77
CA ASP A 151 -17.05 -16.23 18.16
C ASP A 151 -17.72 -14.86 18.02
N TRP A 152 -16.99 -13.80 18.37
CA TRP A 152 -17.45 -12.42 18.20
C TRP A 152 -17.61 -12.06 16.72
N ILE A 153 -16.61 -12.39 15.89
CA ILE A 153 -16.67 -12.17 14.44
C ILE A 153 -17.84 -12.95 13.82
N GLU A 154 -18.06 -14.19 14.23
CA GLU A 154 -19.17 -15.00 13.73
C GLU A 154 -20.52 -14.33 14.04
N THR A 155 -20.67 -13.78 15.24
CA THR A 155 -21.89 -13.09 15.68
C THR A 155 -22.12 -11.79 14.91
N GLU A 156 -21.10 -10.94 14.81
CA GLU A 156 -21.18 -9.67 14.08
C GLU A 156 -21.43 -9.88 12.58
N LEU A 157 -20.75 -10.86 11.97
CA LEU A 157 -20.99 -11.22 10.58
C LEU A 157 -22.43 -11.69 10.40
N LYS A 158 -22.95 -12.57 11.26
CA LYS A 158 -24.35 -13.04 11.17
C LYS A 158 -25.35 -11.88 11.17
N VAL A 159 -25.16 -10.87 12.03
CA VAL A 159 -26.04 -9.69 12.07
C VAL A 159 -25.97 -8.94 10.73
N LYS A 160 -24.77 -8.67 10.21
CA LYS A 160 -24.58 -7.98 8.92
C LYS A 160 -25.11 -8.79 7.72
N PHE A 161 -24.99 -10.11 7.75
CA PHE A 161 -25.52 -10.98 6.72
C PHE A 161 -27.05 -11.06 6.77
N ASN A 162 -27.68 -11.02 7.96
CA ASN A 162 -29.14 -11.00 8.08
C ASN A 162 -29.75 -9.75 7.43
N ASP A 163 -29.08 -8.60 7.53
CA ASP A 163 -29.50 -7.38 6.83
C ASP A 163 -29.60 -7.58 5.31
N MET A 164 -28.79 -8.49 4.73
CA MET A 164 -28.85 -8.81 3.31
C MET A 164 -30.18 -9.46 2.92
N VAL A 165 -30.72 -10.36 3.75
CA VAL A 165 -32.02 -11.01 3.50
C VAL A 165 -33.16 -9.99 3.63
N VAL A 166 -33.10 -9.10 4.61
CA VAL A 166 -34.10 -8.04 4.79
C VAL A 166 -34.15 -7.14 3.55
N LEU A 167 -33.01 -6.78 2.99
CA LEU A 167 -32.86 -5.85 1.86
C LEU A 167 -32.93 -6.50 0.49
N TYR A 168 -33.18 -7.82 0.40
CA TYR A 168 -33.08 -8.58 -0.86
C TYR A 168 -33.88 -7.98 -2.02
N ARG A 169 -35.04 -7.37 -1.75
CA ARG A 169 -35.91 -6.72 -2.78
C ARG A 169 -35.65 -5.23 -2.97
N ASP A 170 -34.86 -4.62 -2.09
CA ASP A 170 -34.60 -3.18 -2.12
C ASP A 170 -33.42 -2.83 -3.04
N ASP A 171 -32.57 -3.81 -3.35
CA ASP A 171 -31.36 -3.62 -4.15
C ASP A 171 -31.15 -4.80 -5.14
N VAL A 172 -31.21 -4.50 -6.44
CA VAL A 172 -31.09 -5.50 -7.53
C VAL A 172 -29.70 -6.16 -7.56
N ASP A 173 -28.65 -5.42 -7.18
CA ASP A 173 -27.29 -5.97 -7.14
C ASP A 173 -27.16 -6.97 -5.98
N LEU A 174 -27.75 -6.63 -4.84
CA LEU A 174 -27.80 -7.50 -3.67
C LEU A 174 -28.64 -8.74 -3.96
N GLN A 175 -29.77 -8.57 -4.66
CA GLN A 175 -30.62 -9.67 -5.11
C GLN A 175 -29.82 -10.67 -5.95
N SER A 176 -29.08 -10.16 -6.95
CA SER A 176 -28.24 -10.96 -7.85
C SER A 176 -27.12 -11.68 -7.10
N LEU A 177 -26.48 -11.01 -6.13
CA LEU A 177 -25.42 -11.60 -5.30
C LEU A 177 -25.96 -12.75 -4.43
N ILE A 178 -27.11 -12.56 -3.77
CA ILE A 178 -27.73 -13.59 -2.93
C ILE A 178 -28.18 -14.77 -3.80
N ASP A 179 -28.78 -14.50 -4.96
CA ASP A 179 -29.23 -15.55 -5.88
C ASP A 179 -28.07 -16.39 -6.43
N TRP A 180 -26.95 -15.73 -6.75
CA TRP A 180 -25.71 -16.39 -7.15
C TRP A 180 -25.18 -17.26 -6.00
N MET A 181 -25.05 -16.71 -4.79
CA MET A 181 -24.55 -17.43 -3.63
C MET A 181 -25.41 -18.65 -3.30
N GLN A 182 -26.73 -18.52 -3.33
CA GLN A 182 -27.66 -19.63 -3.04
C GLN A 182 -27.60 -20.73 -4.10
N THR A 183 -27.46 -20.35 -5.37
CA THR A 183 -27.34 -21.31 -6.48
C THR A 183 -26.00 -22.03 -6.45
N ASP A 184 -24.90 -21.30 -6.25
CA ASP A 184 -23.53 -21.83 -6.33
C ASP A 184 -23.18 -22.67 -5.09
N TRP A 185 -23.50 -22.16 -3.89
CA TRP A 185 -23.21 -22.84 -2.63
C TRP A 185 -24.30 -23.80 -2.18
N LYS A 186 -25.37 -23.95 -2.96
CA LYS A 186 -26.46 -24.91 -2.72
C LYS A 186 -27.06 -24.75 -1.33
N CYS A 187 -27.45 -23.53 -1.01
CA CYS A 187 -27.91 -23.09 0.29
C CYS A 187 -29.12 -22.16 0.17
N CYS A 188 -29.82 -21.91 1.27
CA CYS A 188 -30.96 -20.99 1.31
C CYS A 188 -31.01 -20.23 2.62
N GLY A 189 -31.17 -18.90 2.52
CA GLY A 189 -31.06 -18.01 3.68
C GLY A 189 -29.62 -17.89 4.20
N ILE A 190 -29.44 -17.22 5.34
CA ILE A 190 -28.12 -16.99 5.94
C ILE A 190 -27.75 -18.18 6.83
N ASN A 191 -28.53 -18.44 7.87
CA ASN A 191 -28.40 -19.57 8.77
C ASN A 191 -29.28 -20.75 8.33
N LYS A 192 -30.52 -20.48 7.88
CA LYS A 192 -31.50 -21.49 7.42
C LYS A 192 -32.49 -20.89 6.43
N ALA A 193 -33.20 -21.75 5.70
CA ALA A 193 -34.30 -21.34 4.81
C ALA A 193 -35.41 -20.55 5.54
N ASP A 194 -35.56 -20.72 6.86
CA ASP A 194 -36.52 -19.98 7.69
C ASP A 194 -36.19 -18.49 7.85
N ASP A 195 -34.98 -18.05 7.53
CA ASP A 195 -34.55 -16.65 7.63
C ASP A 195 -35.34 -15.69 6.73
N TRP A 196 -35.94 -16.22 5.65
CA TRP A 196 -36.85 -15.45 4.79
C TRP A 196 -38.10 -14.93 5.50
N GLU A 197 -38.37 -15.32 6.76
CA GLU A 197 -39.43 -14.68 7.57
C GLU A 197 -39.11 -13.21 7.89
N MET A 198 -37.83 -12.86 7.93
CA MET A 198 -37.37 -11.50 8.24
C MET A 198 -37.59 -10.53 7.08
N ASN A 199 -37.81 -11.03 5.87
CA ASN A 199 -38.07 -10.20 4.69
C ASN A 199 -39.57 -9.93 4.55
N ILE A 200 -39.94 -8.66 4.36
CA ILE A 200 -41.35 -8.23 4.29
C ILE A 200 -42.15 -8.89 3.16
N TYR A 201 -41.51 -9.32 2.07
CA TYR A 201 -42.18 -9.93 0.91
C TYR A 201 -42.39 -11.45 1.10
N PHE A 202 -41.45 -12.13 1.77
CA PHE A 202 -41.47 -13.57 1.99
C PHE A 202 -42.07 -14.00 3.34
N ASN A 203 -42.25 -13.05 4.26
CA ASN A 203 -42.90 -13.29 5.55
C ASN A 203 -44.26 -13.96 5.37
N SER A 204 -44.55 -14.96 6.19
CA SER A 204 -45.76 -15.78 6.10
C SER A 204 -47.03 -14.98 6.44
N THR A 205 -46.91 -13.93 7.25
CA THR A 205 -47.98 -13.00 7.64
C THR A 205 -48.28 -11.97 6.56
N SER A 206 -47.36 -11.76 5.61
CA SER A 206 -47.56 -10.83 4.49
C SER A 206 -48.62 -11.27 3.47
N GLN A 207 -49.28 -12.41 3.71
CA GLN A 207 -50.53 -12.78 3.01
C GLN A 207 -51.61 -11.72 3.21
N GLU A 208 -51.65 -11.05 4.37
CA GLU A 208 -52.61 -9.97 4.65
C GLU A 208 -52.40 -8.76 3.73
N ILE A 209 -51.16 -8.53 3.29
CA ILE A 209 -50.76 -7.46 2.36
C ILE A 209 -50.83 -7.96 0.89
N LYS A 210 -51.32 -9.19 0.65
CA LYS A 210 -51.37 -9.86 -0.66
C LYS A 210 -50.01 -9.96 -1.34
N SER A 211 -48.92 -10.12 -0.57
CA SER A 211 -47.64 -10.46 -1.17
C SER A 211 -47.76 -11.82 -1.83
N VAL A 212 -47.42 -11.87 -3.12
CA VAL A 212 -47.45 -13.11 -3.90
C VAL A 212 -46.48 -14.10 -3.22
N GLU A 213 -45.29 -13.66 -2.82
CA GLU A 213 -44.20 -14.55 -2.34
C GLU A 213 -44.28 -14.95 -0.86
N ALA A 214 -45.38 -14.62 -0.18
CA ALA A 214 -45.55 -14.86 1.25
C ALA A 214 -45.43 -16.36 1.59
N GLY A 215 -44.65 -16.66 2.64
CA GLY A 215 -44.38 -18.03 3.07
C GLY A 215 -43.52 -18.83 2.09
N GLY A 216 -42.85 -18.16 1.14
CA GLY A 216 -41.95 -18.76 0.17
C GLY A 216 -40.48 -18.44 0.42
N VAL A 217 -39.64 -18.82 -0.55
CA VAL A 217 -38.23 -18.46 -0.67
C VAL A 217 -37.94 -18.08 -2.13
N PRO A 218 -36.85 -17.35 -2.43
CA PRO A 218 -36.47 -17.10 -3.82
C PRO A 218 -36.21 -18.36 -4.62
N PHE A 219 -36.37 -18.25 -5.94
CA PHE A 219 -36.16 -19.35 -6.88
C PHE A 219 -34.72 -19.89 -6.88
N SER A 220 -33.75 -19.09 -6.46
CA SER A 220 -32.34 -19.46 -6.31
C SER A 220 -32.11 -20.54 -5.24
N CYS A 221 -33.01 -20.65 -4.25
CA CYS A 221 -33.01 -21.72 -3.25
C CYS A 221 -33.48 -23.09 -3.77
N CYS A 222 -34.08 -23.17 -4.96
CA CYS A 222 -34.72 -24.39 -5.41
C CYS A 222 -33.72 -25.44 -5.92
N LEU A 223 -34.04 -26.70 -5.63
CA LEU A 223 -33.27 -27.83 -6.16
C LEU A 223 -33.37 -27.90 -7.69
N PRO A 224 -32.31 -28.33 -8.40
CA PRO A 224 -32.29 -28.36 -9.86
C PRO A 224 -33.50 -29.06 -10.49
N LYS A 225 -33.97 -30.15 -9.87
CA LYS A 225 -35.15 -30.92 -10.29
C LYS A 225 -36.45 -30.09 -10.34
N TYR A 226 -36.59 -29.12 -9.43
CA TYR A 226 -37.78 -28.27 -9.33
C TYR A 226 -37.56 -26.89 -9.96
N LYS A 227 -36.30 -26.51 -10.14
CA LYS A 227 -35.86 -25.27 -10.81
C LYS A 227 -36.01 -25.37 -12.32
N TYR A 228 -35.76 -26.51 -12.94
CA TYR A 228 -35.96 -26.69 -14.38
C TYR A 228 -37.15 -27.61 -14.63
N ARG A 229 -38.18 -27.10 -15.31
CA ARG A 229 -39.26 -27.96 -15.82
C ARG A 229 -38.70 -28.84 -16.94
N SER A 230 -39.38 -29.94 -17.27
CA SER A 230 -39.00 -30.93 -18.30
C SER A 230 -38.64 -30.38 -19.70
N GLU A 231 -38.91 -29.10 -19.96
CA GLU A 231 -38.59 -28.38 -21.22
C GLU A 231 -37.38 -27.43 -21.10
N GLY A 232 -36.64 -27.48 -19.98
CA GLY A 232 -35.46 -26.62 -19.74
C GLY A 232 -35.79 -25.18 -19.32
N LEU A 233 -37.07 -24.80 -19.22
CA LEU A 233 -37.48 -23.49 -18.72
C LEU A 233 -37.31 -23.39 -17.20
N PRO A 234 -36.72 -22.30 -16.68
CA PRO A 234 -36.61 -22.06 -15.25
C PRO A 234 -37.98 -21.79 -14.63
N ASN A 235 -38.33 -22.54 -13.59
CA ASN A 235 -39.53 -22.37 -12.80
C ASN A 235 -39.27 -21.39 -11.65
N SER A 236 -39.55 -20.10 -11.87
CA SER A 236 -39.38 -19.07 -10.85
C SER A 236 -40.32 -19.24 -9.63
N ASN A 237 -41.34 -20.09 -9.73
CA ASN A 237 -42.35 -20.30 -8.69
C ASN A 237 -42.07 -21.52 -7.80
N CYS A 238 -40.93 -22.20 -7.96
CA CYS A 238 -40.59 -23.41 -7.21
C CYS A 238 -40.54 -23.19 -5.68
N GLY A 239 -40.14 -22.00 -5.22
CA GLY A 239 -40.01 -21.67 -3.79
C GLY A 239 -41.29 -21.12 -3.17
N HIS A 240 -42.37 -21.02 -3.92
CA HIS A 240 -43.58 -20.32 -3.51
C HIS A 240 -44.37 -21.09 -2.46
N GLY A 241 -44.69 -20.45 -1.34
CA GLY A 241 -45.46 -21.07 -0.25
C GLY A 241 -44.81 -22.30 0.40
N VAL A 242 -43.55 -22.61 0.10
CA VAL A 242 -42.90 -23.87 0.54
C VAL A 242 -42.75 -23.97 2.07
N ARG A 243 -42.82 -22.83 2.78
CA ARG A 243 -42.70 -22.76 4.24
C ARG A 243 -44.04 -22.79 4.97
N VAL A 244 -45.18 -22.76 4.26
CA VAL A 244 -46.51 -22.89 4.87
C VAL A 244 -46.72 -24.31 5.41
N LYS A 245 -47.54 -24.46 6.45
CA LYS A 245 -47.68 -25.71 7.23
C LYS A 245 -47.89 -26.97 6.38
N GLU A 246 -48.67 -26.88 5.31
CA GLU A 246 -48.98 -28.01 4.42
C GLU A 246 -47.76 -28.50 3.64
N LEU A 247 -46.97 -27.59 3.05
CA LEU A 247 -45.82 -27.93 2.21
C LEU A 247 -44.51 -28.06 2.97
N ARG A 248 -44.45 -27.57 4.21
CA ARG A 248 -43.25 -27.57 5.07
C ARG A 248 -42.67 -28.97 5.29
N LYS A 249 -43.51 -30.02 5.31
CA LYS A 249 -43.06 -31.42 5.44
C LYS A 249 -42.23 -31.89 4.24
N ALA A 250 -42.54 -31.39 3.04
CA ALA A 250 -41.85 -31.73 1.79
C ALA A 250 -40.75 -30.70 1.42
N MET A 251 -40.48 -29.71 2.27
CA MET A 251 -39.56 -28.61 1.98
C MET A 251 -38.14 -29.09 1.60
N HIS A 252 -37.64 -30.13 2.28
CA HIS A 252 -36.32 -30.72 2.03
C HIS A 252 -36.18 -31.34 0.63
N ASP A 253 -37.30 -31.74 0.02
CA ASP A 253 -37.32 -32.35 -1.30
C ASP A 253 -37.43 -31.30 -2.42
N ILE A 254 -37.73 -30.04 -2.09
CA ILE A 254 -38.02 -28.98 -3.07
C ILE A 254 -36.92 -27.91 -3.09
N ILE A 255 -36.36 -27.55 -1.94
CA ILE A 255 -35.38 -26.47 -1.77
C ILE A 255 -34.15 -26.91 -0.98
N TYR A 256 -33.06 -26.14 -1.10
CA TYR A 256 -31.98 -26.18 -0.13
C TYR A 256 -32.48 -25.64 1.21
N VAL A 257 -32.23 -26.38 2.30
CA VAL A 257 -32.68 -25.99 3.65
C VAL A 257 -31.55 -25.43 4.53
N GLU A 258 -30.31 -25.78 4.22
CA GLU A 258 -29.12 -25.33 4.92
C GLU A 258 -28.80 -23.87 4.56
N GLY A 259 -28.42 -23.07 5.54
CA GLY A 259 -28.02 -21.68 5.31
C GLY A 259 -26.69 -21.54 4.61
N CYS A 260 -26.50 -20.40 3.95
CA CYS A 260 -25.27 -20.09 3.24
C CYS A 260 -24.09 -19.79 4.16
N PHE A 261 -24.33 -19.20 5.33
CA PHE A 261 -23.30 -18.89 6.33
C PHE A 261 -22.62 -20.15 6.92
N PRO A 262 -23.35 -21.17 7.43
CA PRO A 262 -22.71 -22.39 7.90
C PRO A 262 -22.01 -23.15 6.75
N LYS A 263 -22.55 -23.13 5.53
CA LYS A 263 -21.86 -23.66 4.34
C LYS A 263 -20.55 -22.93 4.05
N ALA A 264 -20.54 -21.59 4.15
CA ALA A 264 -19.34 -20.78 3.96
C ALA A 264 -18.27 -21.11 5.00
N LEU A 265 -18.65 -21.23 6.28
CA LEU A 265 -17.74 -21.63 7.35
C LEU A 265 -17.22 -23.06 7.15
N GLN A 266 -18.08 -23.98 6.72
CA GLN A 266 -17.68 -25.35 6.40
C GLN A 266 -16.66 -25.38 5.25
N TRP A 267 -16.90 -24.61 4.19
CA TRP A 267 -15.97 -24.48 3.07
C TRP A 267 -14.64 -23.87 3.53
N LEU A 268 -14.67 -22.81 4.34
CA LEU A 268 -13.48 -22.18 4.89
C LEU A 268 -12.67 -23.15 5.75
N ASN A 269 -13.31 -23.89 6.65
CA ASN A 269 -12.64 -24.89 7.48
C ASN A 269 -12.06 -26.03 6.65
N SER A 270 -12.74 -26.46 5.58
CA SER A 270 -12.27 -27.54 4.71
C SER A 270 -11.11 -27.09 3.82
N ASN A 271 -11.05 -25.81 3.47
CA ASN A 271 -10.04 -25.23 2.58
C ASN A 271 -9.07 -24.29 3.29
N PHE A 272 -8.97 -24.36 4.63
CA PHE A 272 -8.21 -23.40 5.41
C PHE A 272 -6.73 -23.36 5.02
N VAL A 273 -6.17 -24.50 4.56
CA VAL A 273 -4.78 -24.58 4.07
C VAL A 273 -4.60 -23.73 2.82
N TYR A 274 -5.53 -23.77 1.87
CA TYR A 274 -5.44 -22.96 0.64
C TYR A 274 -5.57 -21.47 0.95
N VAL A 275 -6.52 -21.11 1.81
CA VAL A 275 -6.72 -19.71 2.24
C VAL A 275 -5.50 -19.20 3.00
N GLY A 276 -4.98 -19.97 3.97
CA GLY A 276 -3.78 -19.62 4.71
C GLY A 276 -2.53 -19.50 3.82
N THR A 277 -2.39 -20.40 2.84
CA THR A 277 -1.30 -20.33 1.86
C THR A 277 -1.40 -19.07 0.99
N ALA A 278 -2.60 -18.70 0.54
CA ALA A 278 -2.81 -17.49 -0.26
C ALA A 278 -2.43 -16.22 0.53
N ILE A 279 -2.90 -16.10 1.77
CA ILE A 279 -2.55 -14.99 2.70
C ILE A 279 -1.03 -14.94 2.89
N PHE A 280 -0.39 -16.09 3.16
CA PHE A 280 1.06 -16.15 3.33
C PHE A 280 1.83 -15.70 2.07
N VAL A 281 1.41 -16.13 0.88
CA VAL A 281 2.02 -15.71 -0.39
C VAL A 281 1.88 -14.21 -0.60
N VAL A 282 0.71 -13.63 -0.30
CA VAL A 282 0.49 -12.18 -0.38
C VAL A 282 1.42 -11.44 0.57
N ALA A 283 1.54 -11.87 1.83
CA ALA A 283 2.45 -11.30 2.81
C ALA A 283 3.92 -11.35 2.35
N VAL A 284 4.37 -12.47 1.77
CA VAL A 284 5.73 -12.62 1.21
C VAL A 284 5.95 -11.64 0.06
N ILE A 285 5.01 -11.52 -0.87
CA ILE A 285 5.11 -10.59 -2.01
C ILE A 285 5.19 -9.14 -1.51
N GLN A 286 4.36 -8.76 -0.52
CA GLN A 286 4.41 -7.44 0.08
C GLN A 286 5.76 -7.17 0.75
N PHE A 287 6.27 -8.14 1.53
CA PHE A 287 7.56 -8.03 2.20
C PHE A 287 8.71 -7.86 1.20
N LEU A 288 8.75 -8.66 0.12
CA LEU A 288 9.71 -8.51 -0.96
C LEU A 288 9.61 -7.14 -1.64
N GLY A 289 8.38 -6.65 -1.88
CA GLY A 289 8.14 -5.31 -2.41
C GLY A 289 8.70 -4.20 -1.52
N ILE A 290 8.59 -4.35 -0.20
CA ILE A 290 9.19 -3.42 0.78
C ILE A 290 10.71 -3.49 0.70
N CYS A 291 11.32 -4.68 0.74
CA CYS A 291 12.78 -4.85 0.63
C CYS A 291 13.32 -4.19 -0.65
N PHE A 292 12.76 -4.54 -1.81
CA PHE A 292 13.21 -3.97 -3.08
C PHE A 292 13.04 -2.45 -3.14
N ALA A 293 11.97 -1.91 -2.57
CA ALA A 293 11.79 -0.47 -2.48
C ALA A 293 12.84 0.20 -1.57
N GLN A 294 13.24 -0.44 -0.47
CA GLN A 294 14.28 0.11 0.40
C GLN A 294 15.67 -0.02 -0.18
N ASP A 295 15.98 -1.14 -0.82
CA ASP A 295 17.25 -1.34 -1.49
C ASP A 295 17.43 -0.27 -2.56
N LEU A 296 16.43 -0.12 -3.45
CA LEU A 296 16.45 0.91 -4.48
C LEU A 296 16.55 2.33 -3.88
N ARG A 297 15.90 2.59 -2.75
CA ARG A 297 15.98 3.89 -2.07
C ARG A 297 17.38 4.12 -1.50
N SER A 298 17.98 3.12 -0.87
CA SER A 298 19.33 3.16 -0.32
C SER A 298 20.35 3.43 -1.42
N ASP A 299 20.24 2.72 -2.55
CA ASP A 299 21.10 2.88 -3.71
C ASP A 299 21.03 4.30 -4.30
N ILE A 300 19.82 4.87 -4.42
CA ILE A 300 19.63 6.25 -4.88
C ILE A 300 20.32 7.25 -3.93
N PHE A 301 20.22 7.03 -2.61
CA PHE A 301 20.91 7.89 -1.64
C PHE A 301 22.43 7.77 -1.75
N ALA A 302 22.96 6.55 -1.85
CA ALA A 302 24.39 6.29 -2.02
C ALA A 302 24.94 6.88 -3.33
N GLN A 303 24.17 6.83 -4.42
CA GLN A 303 24.56 7.50 -5.67
C GLN A 303 24.57 9.03 -5.53
N ARG A 304 23.60 9.59 -4.81
CA ARG A 304 23.52 11.03 -4.56
C ARG A 304 24.65 11.55 -3.68
N SER A 305 25.06 10.79 -2.66
CA SER A 305 26.23 11.14 -1.82
C SER A 305 27.52 11.10 -2.64
N LYS A 306 27.73 10.04 -3.46
CA LYS A 306 28.87 9.93 -4.40
C LYS A 306 28.93 11.11 -5.39
N TRP A 307 27.78 11.59 -5.89
CA TRP A 307 27.72 12.79 -6.74
C TRP A 307 28.06 14.07 -5.97
N ASN A 308 27.47 14.27 -4.79
CA ASN A 308 27.76 15.44 -3.94
C ASN A 308 29.24 15.50 -3.56
N ARG A 309 29.85 14.36 -3.21
CA ARG A 309 31.28 14.22 -2.92
C ARG A 309 32.14 14.64 -4.10
N ARG A 310 31.88 14.11 -5.30
CA ARG A 310 32.61 14.49 -6.53
C ARG A 310 32.47 15.97 -6.89
N CYS A 311 31.30 16.57 -6.67
CA CYS A 311 31.10 18.01 -6.86
C CYS A 311 31.89 18.81 -5.82
N CYS A 312 31.84 18.43 -4.54
CA CYS A 312 32.58 19.07 -3.45
C CYS A 312 34.09 19.02 -3.68
N GLU A 313 34.61 17.85 -4.06
CA GLU A 313 36.03 17.65 -4.39
C GLU A 313 36.50 18.56 -5.53
N ARG A 314 35.62 18.85 -6.50
CA ARG A 314 35.90 19.76 -7.61
C ARG A 314 35.84 21.24 -7.20
N SER A 315 35.11 21.58 -6.14
CA SER A 315 34.95 22.95 -5.61
C SER A 315 35.97 23.34 -4.54
N LEU A 316 36.74 22.39 -4.01
CA LEU A 316 37.70 22.64 -2.93
C LEU A 316 38.97 23.36 -3.43
N PRO A 317 39.39 24.49 -2.82
CA PRO A 317 40.61 25.21 -3.18
C PRO A 317 41.86 24.36 -2.92
N SER A 318 42.83 24.40 -3.84
CA SER A 318 44.08 23.62 -3.78
C SER A 318 45.06 24.02 -2.65
N HIS A 319 44.67 24.92 -1.75
CA HIS A 319 45.48 25.38 -0.62
C HIS A 319 45.19 24.58 0.67
N PHE A 320 44.14 23.76 0.70
CA PHE A 320 43.90 22.85 1.83
C PHE A 320 44.81 21.62 1.74
N SER A 321 45.26 21.12 2.89
CA SER A 321 45.98 19.85 2.99
C SER A 321 45.08 18.69 2.57
N ASP A 322 45.63 17.70 1.85
CA ASP A 322 44.90 16.51 1.40
C ASP A 322 44.19 15.79 2.57
N ALA A 323 44.80 15.80 3.76
CA ALA A 323 44.20 15.23 4.97
C ALA A 323 42.94 15.97 5.45
N PHE A 324 42.90 17.30 5.29
CA PHE A 324 41.74 18.10 5.67
C PHE A 324 40.61 17.99 4.63
N GLN A 325 40.95 17.85 3.34
CA GLN A 325 39.97 17.52 2.31
C GLN A 325 39.33 16.15 2.55
N GLN A 326 40.13 15.14 2.90
CA GLN A 326 39.62 13.80 3.20
C GLN A 326 38.68 13.81 4.42
N TYR A 327 39.08 14.47 5.51
CA TYR A 327 38.25 14.62 6.71
C TYR A 327 36.89 15.28 6.41
N LEU A 328 36.87 16.37 5.64
CA LEU A 328 35.62 17.03 5.26
C LEU A 328 34.70 16.14 4.43
N LEU A 329 35.26 15.30 3.56
CA LEU A 329 34.48 14.38 2.74
C LEU A 329 33.92 13.21 3.57
N ASP A 330 34.71 12.66 4.48
CA ASP A 330 34.27 11.58 5.38
C ASP A 330 33.21 12.08 6.37
N GLU A 331 33.33 13.31 6.88
CA GLU A 331 32.33 13.94 7.75
C GLU A 331 30.99 14.17 7.01
N ILE A 332 31.03 14.50 5.72
CA ILE A 332 29.82 14.63 4.88
C ILE A 332 29.15 13.25 4.68
N GLU A 333 29.96 12.22 4.42
CA GLU A 333 29.50 10.84 4.17
C GLU A 333 28.86 10.23 5.43
N LEU A 334 29.52 10.35 6.59
CA LEU A 334 29.00 9.98 7.91
C LEU A 334 27.68 10.69 8.23
N LYS A 335 27.59 11.99 7.96
CA LYS A 335 26.39 12.79 8.28
C LYS A 335 25.20 12.46 7.37
N ASP A 336 25.45 12.05 6.13
CA ASP A 336 24.39 11.58 5.23
C ASP A 336 23.90 10.17 5.63
N GLU A 337 24.81 9.26 6.00
CA GLU A 337 24.45 7.92 6.50
C GLU A 337 23.68 7.98 7.82
N GLU A 338 24.16 8.76 8.80
CA GLU A 338 23.51 8.90 10.11
C GLU A 338 22.09 9.48 9.97
N LYS A 339 21.90 10.43 9.04
CA LYS A 339 20.60 11.06 8.79
C LYS A 339 19.62 10.12 8.09
N VAL A 340 20.11 9.22 7.25
CA VAL A 340 19.33 8.15 6.62
C VAL A 340 18.96 7.10 7.65
N GLU A 341 19.91 6.64 8.49
CA GLU A 341 19.67 5.66 9.56
C GLU A 341 18.71 6.21 10.63
N LEU A 342 18.86 7.47 11.06
CA LEU A 342 17.93 8.16 11.96
C LEU A 342 16.54 8.32 11.35
N ARG A 343 16.43 8.54 10.04
CA ARG A 343 15.14 8.62 9.33
C ARG A 343 14.49 7.24 9.21
N TRP A 344 15.28 6.19 9.01
CA TRP A 344 14.85 4.79 9.04
C TRP A 344 14.37 4.38 10.42
N ARG A 345 15.16 4.63 11.47
CA ARG A 345 14.76 4.40 12.86
C ARG A 345 13.52 5.20 13.23
N ARG A 346 13.41 6.46 12.81
CA ARG A 346 12.21 7.29 13.06
C ARG A 346 10.99 6.77 12.31
N PHE A 347 11.13 6.30 11.07
CA PHE A 347 10.03 5.75 10.28
C PHE A 347 9.59 4.37 10.79
N SER A 348 10.54 3.48 11.06
CA SER A 348 10.32 2.18 11.68
C SER A 348 9.73 2.32 13.09
N TYR A 349 10.17 3.31 13.87
CA TYR A 349 9.62 3.64 15.18
C TYR A 349 8.22 4.26 15.08
N GLN A 350 7.94 5.10 14.09
CA GLN A 350 6.58 5.63 13.85
C GLN A 350 5.60 4.51 13.45
N ILE A 351 6.04 3.58 12.60
CA ILE A 351 5.28 2.36 12.26
C ILE A 351 5.10 1.47 13.50
N PHE A 352 6.16 1.27 14.30
CA PHE A 352 6.11 0.48 15.53
C PHE A 352 5.23 1.12 16.61
N VAL A 353 5.28 2.43 16.78
CA VAL A 353 4.43 3.19 17.72
C VAL A 353 2.99 3.19 17.23
N PHE A 354 2.74 3.34 15.93
CA PHE A 354 1.41 3.15 15.34
C PHE A 354 0.90 1.71 15.58
N PHE A 355 1.76 0.70 15.46
CA PHE A 355 1.45 -0.69 15.76
C PHE A 355 1.14 -0.89 17.25
N VAL A 356 1.93 -0.35 18.17
CA VAL A 356 1.70 -0.45 19.62
C VAL A 356 0.46 0.34 20.06
N ILE A 357 0.17 1.49 19.44
CA ILE A 357 -1.03 2.30 19.74
C ILE A 357 -2.29 1.66 19.15
N ILE A 358 -2.28 1.12 17.94
CA ILE A 358 -3.49 0.52 17.35
C ILE A 358 -3.73 -0.92 17.85
N VAL A 359 -2.67 -1.70 18.04
CA VAL A 359 -2.76 -3.11 18.48
C VAL A 359 -2.75 -3.23 20.02
N GLY A 360 -2.12 -2.31 20.75
CA GLY A 360 -2.02 -2.34 22.22
C GLY A 360 -3.15 -1.62 22.97
N VAL A 361 -3.88 -0.70 22.33
CA VAL A 361 -4.98 0.03 22.96
C VAL A 361 -6.19 -0.84 23.37
N PRO A 362 -6.57 -1.93 22.70
CA PRO A 362 -7.70 -2.74 23.15
C PRO A 362 -7.46 -3.47 24.49
N VAL A 363 -6.20 -3.69 24.88
CA VAL A 363 -5.84 -4.38 26.13
C VAL A 363 -5.63 -3.40 27.29
N TRP A 364 -5.23 -2.15 27.00
CA TRP A 364 -4.87 -1.14 28.01
C TRP A 364 -5.96 -0.09 28.28
N TYR A 365 -7.10 -0.13 27.58
CA TYR A 365 -8.19 0.83 27.76
C TYR A 365 -8.89 0.74 29.14
N TYR A 366 -8.60 -0.27 29.96
CA TYR A 366 -9.31 -0.50 31.22
C TYR A 366 -8.66 0.06 32.49
N THR A 367 -7.42 0.53 32.50
CA THR A 367 -6.80 0.93 33.78
C THR A 367 -5.92 2.18 33.67
N THR A 368 -6.50 3.29 34.16
CA THR A 368 -5.86 4.45 34.80
C THR A 368 -5.20 5.54 33.93
N THR A 369 -6.01 6.54 33.59
CA THR A 369 -5.66 7.93 33.25
C THR A 369 -5.28 8.71 34.51
N PRO A 370 -3.98 8.91 34.78
CA PRO A 370 -3.45 10.29 34.83
C PRO A 370 -2.05 10.46 34.20
N THR A 371 -1.40 9.38 33.76
CA THR A 371 -0.05 9.42 33.18
C THR A 371 -0.01 9.94 31.75
N VAL A 372 -1.08 9.74 30.98
CA VAL A 372 -1.19 10.16 29.57
C VAL A 372 -1.17 11.69 29.44
N LEU A 373 -1.75 12.43 30.38
CA LEU A 373 -1.74 13.90 30.36
C LEU A 373 -0.35 14.46 30.74
N LEU A 374 0.34 13.83 31.70
CA LEU A 374 1.70 14.19 32.08
C LEU A 374 2.70 13.87 30.93
N PHE A 375 2.50 12.76 30.22
CA PHE A 375 3.33 12.39 29.05
C PHE A 375 3.03 13.24 27.81
N LEU A 376 1.79 13.68 27.59
CA LEU A 376 1.47 14.65 26.54
C LEU A 376 2.10 16.03 26.83
N ILE A 377 2.15 16.46 28.09
CA ILE A 377 2.82 17.71 28.50
C ILE A 377 4.35 17.62 28.35
N LEU A 378 4.96 16.48 28.70
CA LEU A 378 6.40 16.23 28.45
C LEU A 378 6.73 16.13 26.95
N MET A 379 5.83 15.55 26.14
CA MET A 379 5.94 15.51 24.68
C MET A 379 5.83 16.90 24.05
N ILE A 380 4.89 17.75 24.49
CA ILE A 380 4.77 19.13 23.99
C ILE A 380 6.00 19.97 24.37
N ASN A 381 6.52 19.82 25.59
CA ASN A 381 7.75 20.49 26.04
C ASN A 381 9.01 20.00 25.30
N SER A 382 9.09 18.71 24.96
CA SER A 382 10.17 18.16 24.12
C SER A 382 10.08 18.65 22.66
N MET A 383 8.86 18.89 22.16
CA MET A 383 8.63 19.45 20.82
C MET A 383 9.00 20.94 20.74
N THR A 384 8.81 21.74 21.80
CA THR A 384 9.19 23.18 21.80
C THR A 384 10.69 23.42 21.93
N GLU A 385 11.45 22.53 22.54
CA GLU A 385 12.91 22.65 22.66
C GLU A 385 13.65 22.38 21.32
N SER A 386 12.98 21.72 20.37
CA SER A 386 13.53 21.39 19.05
C SER A 386 13.50 22.54 18.02
N ARG A 387 12.92 23.71 18.35
CA ARG A 387 12.92 24.88 17.46
C ARG A 387 14.22 25.69 17.52
N SER A 388 15.13 25.41 18.46
CA SER A 388 16.31 26.26 18.71
C SER A 388 17.61 25.83 18.02
N TYR A 389 17.67 24.68 17.33
CA TYR A 389 18.88 24.22 16.62
C TYR A 389 18.72 24.15 15.09
N SER A 390 17.85 24.99 14.52
CA SER A 390 17.65 25.07 13.05
C SER A 390 18.64 26.00 12.33
N GLU A 391 19.53 26.69 13.04
CA GLU A 391 20.52 27.53 12.41
C GLU A 391 21.84 27.25 13.10
N ASN A 392 22.71 26.47 12.46
CA ASN A 392 24.12 26.83 12.29
C ASN A 392 24.89 25.76 11.48
N LEU A 393 25.69 26.30 10.55
CA LEU A 393 26.87 25.72 9.91
C LEU A 393 26.71 24.63 8.83
N PHE A 394 26.61 25.11 7.58
CA PHE A 394 27.01 24.42 6.35
C PHE A 394 28.38 24.92 5.87
N PRO A 395 29.44 24.10 5.80
CA PRO A 395 30.71 24.54 5.20
C PRO A 395 30.67 24.62 3.66
N CYS A 396 29.94 23.75 2.95
CA CYS A 396 29.93 23.78 1.47
C CYS A 396 29.02 24.86 0.85
N LYS A 397 27.90 25.18 1.51
CA LYS A 397 26.97 26.24 1.01
C LYS A 397 27.59 27.64 1.10
N LEU A 398 28.50 27.85 2.06
CA LEU A 398 29.24 29.10 2.25
C LEU A 398 30.34 29.28 1.21
N LEU A 399 30.98 28.21 0.75
CA LEU A 399 32.00 28.27 -0.31
C LEU A 399 31.38 28.58 -1.69
N THR A 400 30.25 27.96 -2.04
CA THR A 400 29.54 28.24 -3.29
C THR A 400 28.92 29.64 -3.38
N ARG A 401 28.77 30.37 -2.26
CA ARG A 401 28.22 31.74 -2.25
C ARG A 401 29.29 32.81 -2.46
N ARG A 402 30.57 32.50 -2.29
CA ARG A 402 31.68 33.44 -2.54
C ARG A 402 32.30 33.33 -3.93
N GLU A 403 32.13 32.21 -4.62
CA GLU A 403 32.55 32.04 -6.01
C GLU A 403 31.35 31.60 -6.85
N GLY A 404 30.70 32.57 -7.49
CA GLY A 404 29.60 32.28 -8.40
C GLY A 404 30.11 31.57 -9.64
N GLN A 405 29.90 30.25 -9.74
CA GLN A 405 29.68 29.57 -11.03
C GLN A 405 29.24 28.10 -10.90
N MET A 406 28.08 27.82 -11.50
CA MET A 406 27.66 26.62 -12.23
C MET A 406 28.01 25.22 -11.67
N CYS A 407 27.05 24.62 -10.99
CA CYS A 407 26.65 23.24 -11.27
C CYS A 407 25.24 23.29 -11.86
N GLY A 408 25.15 23.49 -13.18
CA GLY A 408 23.90 23.40 -13.92
C GLY A 408 23.46 21.94 -14.02
N ALA A 409 22.22 21.68 -13.61
CA ALA A 409 21.55 20.40 -13.76
C ALA A 409 21.26 20.11 -15.24
N LYS A 410 21.60 18.91 -15.69
CA LYS A 410 20.90 18.18 -16.74
C LYS A 410 20.57 16.80 -16.21
#